data_AF-Q1Z7F8-F1
#
_entry.id   AF-Q1Z7F8-F1
#
_cell.length_a   1.000
_cell.length_b   1.000
_cell.length_c   1.000
_cell.angle_alpha   90.00
_cell.angle_beta   90.00
_cell.angle_gamma   90.00
#
_symmetry.space_group_name_H-M   'P 1'
#
loop_
_entity.id
_entity.type
_entity.pdbx_description
1 polymer ?
#
loop_
_entity_poly.entity_id
_entity_poly.type
_entity_poly.pdbx_seq_one_letter_code
_entity_poly.pdbx_strand_id
1 'polypeptide(L)'
;MNEWGKGLVLFSALLSPLAMADWLLDVNFELTSENTKQSVNTSLSLLPGEETVIFGTSSEEGNSNRELVGSAELLEYSAEEVKIAFTVKERLDDGAWRTIISPVLSTGLNGPTSFVSTNDASKEQVKLQVEVTSV
;
A
#
# COMPACT_ATOMS: atom_id res chain seq x y z
N MET A 1 -14.11 28.36 52.72
CA MET A 1 -14.74 27.99 51.44
C MET A 1 -13.81 28.45 50.32
N ASN A 2 -13.66 27.60 49.30
CA ASN A 2 -13.01 27.84 47.99
C ASN A 2 -11.45 27.78 48.01
N GLU A 3 -10.72 26.94 47.25
CA GLU A 3 -11.04 26.05 46.12
C GLU A 3 -9.96 24.93 46.04
N TRP A 4 -10.38 23.67 46.16
CA TRP A 4 -9.66 22.54 45.56
C TRP A 4 -10.02 22.49 44.08
N GLY A 5 -9.07 22.18 43.21
CA GLY A 5 -9.39 21.76 41.83
C GLY A 5 -8.72 22.54 40.71
N LYS A 6 -7.44 22.89 40.82
CA LYS A 6 -6.63 23.12 39.60
C LYS A 6 -6.16 21.78 39.10
N GLY A 7 -7.11 21.07 38.49
CA GLY A 7 -6.93 19.78 37.86
C GLY A 7 -5.77 19.84 36.88
N LEU A 8 -4.90 18.84 37.02
CA LEU A 8 -4.04 18.31 35.99
C LEU A 8 -4.81 18.21 34.67
N VAL A 9 -4.70 19.21 33.81
CA VAL A 9 -4.94 19.02 32.39
C VAL A 9 -3.65 18.43 31.86
N LEU A 10 -3.45 17.14 32.14
CA LEU A 10 -2.52 16.34 31.37
C LEU A 10 -2.98 16.49 29.93
N PHE A 11 -2.15 17.14 29.13
CA PHE A 11 -2.17 17.00 27.69
C PHE A 11 -1.88 15.52 27.41
N SER A 12 -2.88 14.66 27.59
CA SER A 12 -3.04 13.49 26.77
C SER A 12 -3.25 14.04 25.37
N ALA A 13 -2.15 14.43 24.75
CA ALA A 13 -1.98 14.33 23.32
C ALA A 13 -2.55 12.96 23.00
N LEU A 14 -3.75 12.98 22.42
CA LEU A 14 -4.31 11.85 21.70
C LEU A 14 -3.34 11.66 20.55
N LEU A 15 -2.19 11.07 20.87
CA LEU A 15 -1.19 10.66 19.92
C LEU A 15 -1.93 9.62 19.12
N SER A 16 -2.36 10.02 17.94
CA SER A 16 -3.23 9.19 17.16
C SER A 16 -2.62 7.81 16.99
N PRO A 17 -3.41 6.74 16.98
CA PRO A 17 -2.88 5.39 16.79
C PRO A 17 -1.95 5.30 15.57
N LEU A 18 -2.27 6.00 14.48
CA LEU A 18 -1.44 6.10 13.28
C LEU A 18 -0.11 6.88 13.46
N ALA A 19 -0.04 7.77 14.45
CA ALA A 19 1.13 8.60 14.74
C ALA A 19 2.07 7.97 15.79
N MET A 20 1.66 6.88 16.45
CA MET A 20 2.42 6.25 17.53
C MET A 20 2.55 4.73 17.47
N ALA A 21 1.69 4.04 16.73
CA ALA A 21 1.80 2.60 16.55
C ALA A 21 2.74 2.28 15.39
N ASP A 22 3.51 1.20 15.55
CA ASP A 22 3.97 0.42 14.41
C ASP A 22 2.69 -0.07 13.72
N TRP A 23 2.45 0.36 12.49
CA TRP A 23 1.29 -0.07 11.70
C TRP A 23 1.79 -0.84 10.50
N LEU A 24 1.04 -1.89 10.14
CA LEU A 24 1.32 -2.71 8.98
C LEU A 24 0.43 -2.27 7.84
N LEU A 25 1.00 -2.20 6.65
CA LEU A 25 0.30 -2.09 5.40
C LEU A 25 0.11 -3.47 4.82
N ASP A 26 -1.12 -3.96 4.88
CA ASP A 26 -1.55 -5.16 4.17
C ASP A 26 -1.86 -4.78 2.73
N VAL A 27 -1.19 -5.43 1.78
CA VAL A 27 -1.38 -5.21 0.33
C VAL A 27 -1.79 -6.52 -0.32
N ASN A 28 -2.86 -6.46 -1.09
CA ASN A 28 -3.31 -7.52 -1.97
C ASN A 28 -3.40 -6.98 -3.39
N PHE A 29 -2.52 -7.47 -4.25
CA PHE A 29 -2.45 -7.11 -5.66
C PHE A 29 -2.88 -8.29 -6.51
N GLU A 30 -3.73 -8.03 -7.50
CA GLU A 30 -4.14 -9.01 -8.50
C GLU A 30 -4.04 -8.37 -9.89
N LEU A 31 -3.28 -9.02 -10.78
CA LEU A 31 -3.21 -8.74 -12.20
C LEU A 31 -3.84 -9.91 -12.95
N THR A 32 -4.87 -9.62 -13.75
CA THR A 32 -5.50 -10.57 -14.65
C THR A 32 -5.32 -10.09 -16.09
N SER A 33 -4.73 -10.92 -16.92
CA SER A 33 -4.58 -10.71 -18.37
C SER A 33 -5.23 -11.90 -19.10
N GLU A 34 -5.33 -11.86 -20.43
CA GLU A 34 -6.06 -12.88 -21.22
C GLU A 34 -5.74 -14.34 -20.86
N ASN A 35 -4.46 -14.63 -20.55
CA ASN A 35 -4.00 -16.00 -20.30
C ASN A 35 -3.31 -16.18 -18.94
N THR A 36 -3.20 -15.13 -18.13
CA THR A 36 -2.36 -15.13 -16.92
C THR A 36 -3.07 -14.40 -15.79
N LYS A 37 -3.08 -15.01 -14.61
CA LYS A 37 -3.50 -14.36 -13.36
C LYS A 37 -2.33 -14.42 -12.38
N GLN A 38 -1.91 -13.27 -11.89
CA GLN A 38 -0.89 -13.13 -10.87
C GLN A 38 -1.51 -12.45 -9.66
N SER A 39 -1.35 -13.04 -8.48
CA SER A 39 -1.78 -12.44 -7.23
C SER A 39 -0.63 -12.40 -6.25
N VAL A 40 -0.48 -11.28 -5.56
CA VAL A 40 0.55 -11.08 -4.54
C VAL A 40 -0.14 -10.54 -3.29
N ASN A 41 0.12 -11.19 -2.16
CA ASN A 41 -0.30 -10.71 -0.86
C ASN A 41 0.94 -10.54 0.02
N THR A 42 1.07 -9.35 0.60
CA THR A 42 2.23 -8.96 1.41
C THR A 42 1.78 -8.01 2.50
N SER A 43 2.50 -7.99 3.62
CA SER A 43 2.24 -7.12 4.76
C SER A 43 3.57 -6.53 5.21
N LEU A 44 3.68 -5.21 5.29
CA LEU A 44 4.93 -4.55 5.65
C LEU A 44 4.71 -3.21 6.36
N SER A 45 5.71 -2.77 7.13
CA SER A 45 5.76 -1.39 7.65
C SER A 45 6.36 -0.46 6.60
N LEU A 46 5.77 0.73 6.42
CA LEU A 46 6.34 1.78 5.57
C LEU A 46 7.08 2.83 6.40
N LEU A 47 8.20 3.30 5.88
CA LEU A 47 8.94 4.42 6.45
C LEU A 47 8.52 5.74 5.75
N PRO A 48 8.24 6.82 6.50
CA PRO A 48 7.90 8.11 5.91
C PRO A 48 9.02 8.64 5.00
N GLY A 49 8.66 9.02 3.76
CA GLY A 49 9.58 9.59 2.79
C GLY A 49 10.57 8.62 2.15
N GLU A 50 10.37 7.31 2.32
CA GLU A 50 11.16 6.27 1.67
C GLU A 50 10.30 5.41 0.74
N GLU A 51 10.72 5.26 -0.52
CA GLU A 51 10.12 4.29 -1.44
C GLU A 51 10.56 2.88 -1.02
N THR A 52 9.59 2.05 -0.62
CA THR A 52 9.81 0.68 -0.17
C THR A 52 9.30 -0.30 -1.22
N VAL A 53 10.11 -1.30 -1.57
CA VAL A 53 9.66 -2.40 -2.42
C VAL A 53 8.76 -3.33 -1.60
N ILE A 54 7.49 -3.43 -1.99
CA ILE A 54 6.47 -4.20 -1.26
C ILE A 54 6.42 -5.66 -1.72
N PHE A 55 6.73 -5.92 -2.99
CA PHE A 55 6.86 -7.27 -3.52
C PHE A 55 7.69 -7.30 -4.81
N GLY A 56 8.30 -8.45 -5.07
CA GLY A 56 8.92 -8.79 -6.34
C GLY A 56 8.59 -10.24 -6.70
N THR A 57 8.06 -10.50 -7.89
CA THR A 57 7.87 -11.86 -8.41
C THR A 57 9.01 -12.17 -9.36
N SER A 58 9.70 -13.30 -9.18
CA SER A 58 10.71 -13.74 -10.14
C SER A 58 10.06 -14.50 -11.30
N SER A 59 10.55 -14.27 -12.51
CA SER A 59 10.30 -15.15 -13.65
C SER A 59 11.00 -16.49 -13.40
N GLU A 60 10.35 -17.43 -12.75
CA GLU A 60 10.88 -18.80 -12.65
C GLU A 60 10.91 -19.44 -14.05
N GLU A 61 12.00 -20.15 -14.36
CA GLU A 61 12.14 -20.87 -15.63
C GLU A 61 10.96 -21.84 -15.83
N GLY A 62 10.14 -21.58 -16.86
CA GLY A 62 8.96 -22.38 -17.19
C GLY A 62 7.63 -21.71 -16.86
N ASN A 63 7.61 -20.57 -16.17
CA ASN A 63 6.42 -19.75 -15.98
C ASN A 63 6.43 -18.60 -17.01
N SER A 64 5.42 -18.53 -17.87
CA SER A 64 5.27 -17.47 -18.90
C SER A 64 4.89 -16.09 -18.30
N ASN A 65 5.07 -15.95 -17.00
CA ASN A 65 4.65 -14.84 -16.20
C ASN A 65 5.81 -13.84 -16.08
N ARG A 66 5.56 -12.61 -16.53
CA ARG A 66 6.52 -11.52 -16.44
C ARG A 66 6.84 -11.18 -14.99
N GLU A 67 8.08 -10.75 -14.76
CA GLU A 67 8.57 -10.26 -13.47
C GLU A 67 7.74 -9.03 -13.08
N LEU A 68 7.17 -9.01 -11.87
CA LEU A 68 6.44 -7.87 -11.33
C LEU A 68 7.16 -7.32 -10.11
N VAL A 69 7.29 -5.99 -10.05
CA VAL A 69 7.80 -5.29 -8.87
C VAL A 69 6.78 -4.26 -8.43
N GLY A 70 6.32 -4.40 -7.20
CA GLY A 70 5.49 -3.42 -6.51
C GLY A 70 6.34 -2.60 -5.55
N SER A 71 6.12 -1.30 -5.56
CA SER A 71 6.73 -0.33 -4.63
C SER A 71 5.65 0.57 -4.04
N ALA A 72 5.87 1.02 -2.82
CA ALA A 72 4.99 1.94 -2.12
C ALA A 72 5.81 2.99 -1.38
N GLU A 73 5.34 4.23 -1.40
CA GLU A 73 5.92 5.36 -0.69
C GLU A 73 4.85 6.01 0.17
N LEU A 74 5.16 6.21 1.45
CA LEU A 74 4.31 6.96 2.36
C LEU A 74 4.49 8.46 2.12
N LEU A 75 3.49 9.09 1.49
CA LEU A 75 3.52 10.51 1.15
C LEU A 75 3.15 11.40 2.34
N GLU A 76 2.04 11.06 3.01
CA GLU A 76 1.50 11.82 4.13
C GLU A 76 0.91 10.85 5.14
N TYR A 77 1.09 11.14 6.43
CA TYR A 77 0.38 10.42 7.48
C TYR A 77 -0.18 11.42 8.49
N SER A 78 -1.41 11.15 8.92
CA SER A 78 -2.13 11.98 9.87
C SER A 78 -2.74 11.11 10.98
N ALA A 79 -3.46 11.78 11.86
CA ALA A 79 -4.15 11.14 12.96
C ALA A 79 -5.22 10.10 12.52
N GLU A 80 -5.78 10.27 11.33
CA GLU A 80 -6.98 9.56 10.88
C GLU A 80 -6.76 8.82 9.55
N GLU A 81 -5.82 9.30 8.73
CA GLU A 81 -5.60 8.83 7.37
C GLU A 81 -4.11 8.85 7.01
N VAL A 82 -3.69 7.87 6.21
CA VAL A 82 -2.39 7.83 5.53
C VAL A 82 -2.60 7.87 4.01
N LYS A 83 -1.70 8.57 3.32
CA LYS A 83 -1.64 8.62 1.86
C LYS A 83 -0.40 7.91 1.36
N ILE A 84 -0.61 6.92 0.51
CA ILE A 84 0.43 6.03 0.03
C ILE A 84 0.41 6.06 -1.50
N ALA A 85 1.55 6.40 -2.09
CA ALA A 85 1.76 6.26 -3.53
C ALA A 85 2.22 4.84 -3.83
N PHE A 86 1.51 4.15 -4.70
CA PHE A 86 1.90 2.83 -5.18
C PHE A 86 2.44 2.95 -6.59
N THR A 87 3.42 2.13 -6.93
CA THR A 87 3.89 1.93 -8.30
C THR A 87 4.13 0.44 -8.53
N VAL A 88 3.45 -0.11 -9.53
CA VAL A 88 3.65 -1.49 -9.98
C VAL A 88 4.21 -1.48 -11.39
N LYS A 89 5.34 -2.17 -11.58
CA LYS A 89 6.04 -2.30 -12.86
C LYS A 89 6.16 -3.76 -13.23
N GLU A 90 6.07 -4.04 -14.53
CA GLU A 90 6.45 -5.34 -15.09
C GLU A 90 7.72 -5.23 -15.92
N ARG A 91 8.46 -6.33 -16.00
CA ARG A 91 9.57 -6.47 -16.92
C ARG A 91 9.10 -7.05 -18.25
N LEU A 92 9.43 -6.35 -19.32
CA LEU A 92 9.16 -6.74 -20.70
C LEU A 92 10.22 -7.72 -21.21
N ASP A 93 9.92 -8.36 -22.34
CA ASP A 93 10.78 -9.38 -22.96
C ASP A 93 12.12 -8.81 -23.47
N ASP A 94 12.19 -7.51 -23.72
CA ASP A 94 13.42 -6.77 -24.05
C ASP A 94 14.25 -6.40 -22.81
N GLY A 95 13.77 -6.76 -21.62
CA GLY A 95 14.38 -6.44 -20.32
C GLY A 95 14.02 -5.06 -19.77
N ALA A 96 13.24 -4.25 -20.50
CA ALA A 96 12.78 -2.94 -20.04
C ALA A 96 11.66 -3.05 -18.99
N TRP A 97 11.51 -2.02 -18.16
CA TRP A 97 10.42 -1.94 -17.18
C TRP A 97 9.28 -1.08 -17.71
N ARG A 98 8.05 -1.60 -17.63
CA ARG A 98 6.80 -0.91 -17.96
C ARG A 98 5.99 -0.70 -16.68
N THR A 99 5.57 0.54 -16.41
CA THR A 99 4.61 0.82 -15.33
C THR A 99 3.22 0.32 -15.72
N ILE A 100 2.63 -0.53 -14.89
CA ILE A 100 1.26 -1.05 -15.06
C ILE A 100 0.26 -0.10 -14.41
N ILE A 101 0.49 0.27 -13.15
CA ILE A 101 -0.33 1.20 -12.38
C ILE A 101 0.54 2.05 -11.46
N SER A 102 0.09 3.27 -11.18
CA SER A 102 0.74 4.14 -10.18
C SER A 102 -0.29 4.98 -9.37
N PRO A 103 -1.25 4.35 -8.65
CA PRO A 103 -2.28 5.08 -7.94
C PRO A 103 -1.75 5.65 -6.62
N VAL A 104 -2.32 6.78 -6.21
CA VAL A 104 -2.18 7.27 -4.83
C VAL A 104 -3.46 6.91 -4.09
N LEU A 105 -3.34 6.14 -3.01
CA LEU A 105 -4.47 5.71 -2.19
C LEU A 105 -4.40 6.36 -0.82
N SER A 106 -5.56 6.75 -0.32
CA SER A 106 -5.72 7.20 1.05
C SER A 106 -6.54 6.18 1.84
N THR A 107 -6.08 5.83 3.03
CA THR A 107 -6.73 4.85 3.90
C THR A 107 -6.49 5.18 5.37
N GLY A 108 -7.47 4.86 6.21
CA GLY A 108 -7.35 4.97 7.66
C GLY A 108 -7.10 3.62 8.31
N LEU A 109 -6.90 3.62 9.63
CA LEU A 109 -6.71 2.40 10.41
C LEU A 109 -7.95 1.48 10.31
N ASN A 110 -7.74 0.21 9.97
CA ASN A 110 -8.77 -0.81 9.72
C ASN A 110 -9.80 -0.39 8.64
N GLY A 111 -9.38 0.47 7.70
CA GLY A 111 -10.22 1.00 6.64
C GLY A 111 -9.75 0.51 5.27
N PRO A 112 -10.08 -0.71 4.85
CA PRO A 112 -9.61 -1.26 3.59
C PRO A 112 -10.05 -0.38 2.42
N THR A 113 -9.11 0.00 1.56
CA THR A 113 -9.36 0.74 0.32
C THR A 113 -8.94 -0.10 -0.87
N SER A 114 -9.60 0.12 -2.01
CA SER A 114 -9.31 -0.64 -3.21
C SER A 114 -9.30 0.24 -4.45
N PHE A 115 -8.42 -0.11 -5.37
CA PHE A 115 -8.26 0.47 -6.67
C PHE A 115 -8.43 -0.63 -7.72
N VAL A 116 -9.24 -0.35 -8.73
CA VAL A 116 -9.44 -1.24 -9.86
C VAL A 116 -9.21 -0.44 -11.14
N SER A 117 -8.38 -0.97 -12.03
CA SER A 117 -8.16 -0.42 -13.36
C SER A 117 -8.32 -1.52 -14.38
N THR A 118 -8.97 -1.21 -15.49
CA THR A 118 -9.13 -2.10 -16.62
C THR A 118 -8.58 -1.41 -17.86
N ASN A 119 -7.76 -2.10 -18.62
CA ASN A 119 -7.24 -1.65 -19.90
C ASN A 119 -7.82 -2.55 -21.00
N ASP A 120 -8.82 -2.05 -21.72
CA ASP A 120 -9.49 -2.81 -22.78
C ASP A 120 -8.57 -3.13 -23.97
N ALA A 121 -7.54 -2.31 -24.21
CA ALA A 121 -6.62 -2.51 -25.33
C ALA A 121 -5.68 -3.69 -25.10
N SER A 122 -5.21 -3.88 -23.86
CA SER A 122 -4.38 -5.03 -23.46
C SER A 122 -5.18 -6.16 -22.81
N LYS A 123 -6.49 -5.96 -22.60
CA LYS A 123 -7.38 -6.85 -21.83
C LYS A 123 -6.80 -7.21 -20.46
N GLU A 124 -6.17 -6.23 -19.83
CA GLU A 124 -5.59 -6.35 -18.50
C GLU A 124 -6.55 -5.74 -17.48
N GLN A 125 -6.76 -6.42 -16.36
CA GLN A 125 -7.45 -5.92 -15.19
C GLN A 125 -6.50 -5.98 -14.01
N VAL A 126 -6.39 -4.86 -13.31
CA VAL A 126 -5.58 -4.71 -12.12
C VAL A 126 -6.50 -4.39 -10.94
N LYS A 127 -6.31 -5.10 -9.84
CA LYS A 127 -6.93 -4.83 -8.56
C LYS A 127 -5.86 -4.69 -7.50
N LEU A 128 -5.83 -3.56 -6.82
CA LEU A 128 -4.99 -3.29 -5.68
C LEU A 128 -5.89 -3.02 -4.48
N GLN A 129 -5.80 -3.82 -3.44
CA GLN A 129 -6.48 -3.61 -2.18
C GLN A 129 -5.44 -3.41 -1.10
N VAL A 130 -5.65 -2.41 -0.25
CA VAL A 130 -4.74 -2.09 0.84
C VAL A 130 -5.51 -1.82 2.12
N GLU A 131 -4.93 -2.22 3.24
CA GLU A 131 -5.48 -2.00 4.57
C GLU A 131 -4.34 -1.66 5.52
N VAL A 132 -4.60 -0.72 6.42
CA VAL A 132 -3.64 -0.35 7.46
C VAL A 132 -4.11 -0.95 8.77
N THR A 133 -3.31 -1.82 9.36
CA THR A 133 -3.62 -2.50 10.62
C THR A 133 -2.66 -2.07 11.72
N SER A 134 -3.16 -1.98 12.96
CA SER A 134 -2.32 -1.76 14.15
C SER A 134 -1.87 -3.10 14.68
N VAL A 135 -0.60 -3.25 15.02
CA VAL A 135 -0.10 -4.35 15.86
C VAL A 135 -0.28 -4.07 17.35
#